data_AF-A0A1Z3NDD1-F1
#
_entry.id   AF-A0A1Z3NDD1-F1
#
_cell.length_a   1.000
_cell.length_b   1.000
_cell.length_c   1.000
_cell.angle_alpha   90.00
_cell.angle_beta   90.00
_cell.angle_gamma   90.00
#
_symmetry.space_group_name_H-M   'P 1'
#
loop_
_entity.id
_entity.type
_entity.pdbx_description
1 polymer ?
#
loop_
_entity_poly.entity_id
_entity_poly.type
_entity_poly.pdbx_seq_one_letter_code
_entity_poly.pdbx_strand_id
1 'polypeptide(L)'
;MGVGFLHGVLPQGISRSYFVTPRKISVLTTDEVLFPMNLRQELEEELHVRFSVTVTRDWESMLANVVASPSADLIFLPSYWANTLAHQNLLANVAGIQGELLQRVSTDFVKSRNPETFTFLPIYWMKTGIDTPLDETFLDYLKNKKETFLFLLADEDLLLKHFQTWKDQGLLEQINTKRILTLQLDQLSKTSDEGAVETPLNREFRGGTHPFLSALLMWGAAIPANSTQKELALEILAVLTNVEHQEKGLLSTPFNSTFSTVTGKEIPLHRRADFIRDLQLKDTLILETKDQEAPLKLKNEFNFIL
;
A
#
# COMPACT_ATOMS: atom_id res chain seq x y z
N MET A 1 26.06 -62.88 -49.33
CA MET A 1 24.85 -62.08 -49.06
C MET A 1 24.16 -62.65 -47.83
N GLY A 2 23.85 -61.81 -46.84
CA GLY A 2 23.21 -62.22 -45.59
C GLY A 2 23.66 -61.35 -44.42
N VAL A 3 23.18 -60.11 -44.42
CA VAL A 3 23.48 -59.02 -43.48
C VAL A 3 22.80 -59.32 -42.13
N GLY A 4 23.51 -59.01 -41.04
CA GLY A 4 23.12 -59.35 -39.66
C GLY A 4 21.87 -58.64 -39.14
N PHE A 5 21.20 -59.31 -38.19
CA PHE A 5 20.15 -58.75 -37.34
C PHE A 5 20.77 -58.22 -36.04
N LEU A 6 20.98 -56.90 -35.97
CA LEU A 6 21.00 -56.13 -34.72
C LEU A 6 19.60 -55.53 -34.56
N HIS A 7 18.83 -56.04 -33.60
CA HIS A 7 17.56 -55.43 -33.22
C HIS A 7 17.84 -54.10 -32.53
N GLY A 8 17.16 -53.07 -33.04
CA GLY A 8 17.42 -51.66 -32.75
C GLY A 8 17.33 -51.30 -31.27
N VAL A 9 18.34 -50.54 -30.85
CA VAL A 9 18.31 -49.67 -29.68
C VAL A 9 17.16 -48.69 -29.87
N LEU A 10 16.16 -48.74 -28.98
CA LEU A 10 15.17 -47.67 -28.87
C LEU A 10 15.92 -46.37 -28.50
N PRO A 11 15.77 -45.28 -29.27
CA PRO A 11 16.34 -44.00 -28.88
C PRO A 11 15.69 -43.58 -27.56
N GLN A 12 16.51 -43.01 -26.69
CA GLN A 12 16.12 -42.41 -25.41
C GLN A 12 14.91 -41.49 -25.64
N GLY A 13 13.73 -42.07 -25.42
CA GLY A 13 12.45 -41.49 -25.75
C GLY A 13 11.93 -40.73 -24.56
N ILE A 14 11.97 -39.41 -24.69
CA ILE A 14 11.06 -38.48 -24.04
C ILE A 14 11.26 -38.42 -22.53
N SER A 15 12.23 -37.57 -22.16
CA SER A 15 12.17 -36.74 -20.95
C SER A 15 10.72 -36.58 -20.52
N ARG A 16 10.36 -37.16 -19.37
CA ARG A 16 9.16 -36.76 -18.65
C ARG A 16 9.30 -35.26 -18.44
N SER A 17 8.64 -34.48 -19.28
CA SER A 17 8.33 -33.10 -19.00
C SER A 17 7.59 -33.14 -17.67
N TYR A 18 8.32 -32.85 -16.60
CA TYR A 18 7.71 -32.48 -15.34
C TYR A 18 6.89 -31.23 -15.68
N PHE A 19 5.60 -31.42 -15.95
CA PHE A 19 4.62 -30.36 -15.76
C PHE A 19 4.64 -30.09 -14.26
N VAL A 20 5.62 -29.30 -13.81
CA VAL A 20 5.64 -28.75 -12.47
C VAL A 20 4.39 -27.89 -12.42
N THR A 21 3.39 -28.38 -11.68
CA THR A 21 2.18 -27.59 -11.44
C THR A 21 2.63 -26.34 -10.70
N PRO A 22 2.33 -25.14 -11.22
CA PRO A 22 2.81 -23.92 -10.63
C PRO A 22 2.31 -23.82 -9.19
N ARG A 23 3.20 -23.44 -8.28
CA ARG A 23 2.85 -23.30 -6.86
C ARG A 23 1.84 -22.17 -6.70
N LYS A 24 0.80 -22.40 -5.91
CA LYS A 24 -0.23 -21.40 -5.64
C LYS A 24 0.16 -20.56 -4.43
N ILE A 25 0.18 -19.25 -4.58
CA ILE A 25 0.43 -18.28 -3.50
C ILE A 25 -0.87 -17.53 -3.23
N SER A 26 -1.30 -17.55 -1.96
CA SER A 26 -2.45 -16.77 -1.50
C SER A 26 -2.00 -15.37 -1.10
N VAL A 27 -2.61 -14.35 -1.73
CA VAL A 27 -2.30 -12.95 -1.46
C VAL A 27 -3.54 -12.26 -0.94
N LEU A 28 -3.37 -11.51 0.15
CA LEU A 28 -4.41 -10.63 0.68
C LEU A 28 -3.98 -9.18 0.46
N THR A 29 -4.85 -8.32 -0.03
CA THR A 29 -4.55 -6.89 -0.20
C THR A 29 -5.70 -6.01 0.26
N THR A 30 -5.40 -4.83 0.79
CA THR A 30 -6.44 -3.83 1.06
C THR A 30 -6.99 -3.22 -0.22
N ASP A 31 -6.15 -3.11 -1.25
CA ASP A 31 -6.48 -2.41 -2.48
C ASP A 31 -5.87 -3.11 -3.70
N GLU A 32 -6.62 -3.16 -4.80
CA GLU A 32 -6.16 -3.75 -6.07
C GLU A 32 -4.93 -3.02 -6.62
N VAL A 33 -4.85 -1.70 -6.40
CA VAL A 33 -3.75 -0.85 -6.89
C VAL A 33 -2.38 -1.19 -6.28
N LEU A 34 -2.34 -1.84 -5.11
CA LEU A 34 -1.09 -2.25 -4.47
C LEU A 34 -0.46 -3.46 -5.15
N PHE A 35 -1.28 -4.30 -5.79
CA PHE A 35 -0.83 -5.52 -6.45
C PHE A 35 -1.70 -5.80 -7.67
N PRO A 36 -1.65 -5.00 -8.75
CA PRO A 36 -2.61 -5.07 -9.85
C PRO A 36 -2.40 -6.29 -10.76
N MET A 37 -3.44 -6.66 -11.52
CA MET A 37 -3.45 -7.87 -12.36
C MET A 37 -2.30 -7.98 -13.36
N ASN A 38 -1.88 -6.88 -13.99
CA ASN A 38 -0.75 -6.88 -14.93
C ASN A 38 0.56 -7.28 -14.25
N LEU A 39 0.84 -6.72 -13.07
CA LEU A 39 2.01 -7.08 -12.27
C LEU A 39 1.95 -8.54 -11.81
N ARG A 40 0.76 -9.02 -11.44
CA ARG A 40 0.56 -10.44 -11.09
C ARG A 40 0.94 -11.35 -12.25
N GLN A 41 0.45 -11.08 -13.45
CA GLN A 41 0.72 -11.90 -14.63
C GLN A 41 2.21 -11.95 -14.95
N GLU A 42 2.89 -10.81 -14.89
CA GLU A 42 4.34 -10.72 -15.10
C GLU A 42 5.11 -11.58 -14.07
N LEU A 43 4.75 -11.49 -12.80
CA LEU A 43 5.37 -12.29 -11.73
C LEU A 43 5.01 -13.78 -11.81
N GLU A 44 3.79 -14.14 -12.24
CA GLU A 44 3.41 -15.54 -12.47
C GLU A 44 4.26 -16.19 -13.56
N GLU A 45 4.54 -15.45 -14.63
CA GLU A 45 5.39 -15.89 -15.73
C GLU A 45 6.86 -16.02 -15.29
N GLU A 46 7.39 -15.00 -14.60
CA GLU A 46 8.80 -14.94 -14.14
C GLU A 46 9.12 -16.01 -13.09
N LEU A 47 8.22 -16.20 -12.11
CA LEU A 47 8.44 -17.10 -10.96
C LEU A 47 7.79 -18.47 -11.11
N HIS A 48 7.05 -18.72 -12.20
CA HIS A 48 6.29 -19.94 -12.43
C HIS A 48 5.32 -20.29 -11.26
N VAL A 49 4.63 -19.27 -10.75
CA VAL A 49 3.64 -19.37 -9.67
C VAL A 49 2.23 -19.03 -10.16
N ARG A 50 1.22 -19.21 -9.30
CA ARG A 50 -0.14 -18.71 -9.50
C ARG A 50 -0.63 -17.96 -8.27
N PHE A 51 -1.08 -16.73 -8.44
CA PHE A 51 -1.64 -15.93 -7.35
C PHE A 51 -3.13 -16.18 -7.19
N SER A 52 -3.56 -16.39 -5.95
CA SER A 52 -4.94 -16.32 -5.53
C SER A 52 -5.11 -15.06 -4.70
N VAL A 53 -5.62 -13.98 -5.30
CA VAL A 53 -5.70 -12.67 -4.64
C VAL A 53 -7.09 -12.42 -4.08
N THR A 54 -7.14 -12.02 -2.80
CA THR A 54 -8.35 -11.56 -2.13
C THR A 54 -8.18 -10.10 -1.75
N VAL A 55 -9.16 -9.26 -2.08
CA VAL A 55 -9.17 -7.83 -1.71
C VAL A 55 -10.14 -7.63 -0.54
N THR A 56 -9.68 -7.07 0.57
CA THR A 56 -10.55 -6.70 1.69
C THR A 56 -9.99 -5.51 2.47
N ARG A 57 -10.85 -4.53 2.75
CA ARG A 57 -10.55 -3.39 3.65
C ARG A 57 -11.18 -3.56 5.03
N ASP A 58 -11.72 -4.73 5.34
CA ASP A 58 -12.24 -5.04 6.67
C ASP A 58 -11.12 -5.60 7.55
N TRP A 59 -10.91 -4.95 8.70
CA TRP A 59 -9.86 -5.32 9.65
C TRP A 59 -10.07 -6.74 10.20
N GLU A 60 -11.31 -7.11 10.52
CA GLU A 60 -11.62 -8.43 11.10
C GLU A 60 -11.35 -9.54 10.08
N SER A 61 -11.75 -9.33 8.83
CA SER A 61 -11.42 -10.23 7.71
C SER A 61 -9.91 -10.34 7.50
N MET A 62 -9.17 -9.23 7.59
CA MET A 62 -7.70 -9.25 7.49
C MET A 62 -7.10 -10.09 8.61
N LEU A 63 -7.46 -9.80 9.86
CA LEU A 63 -6.95 -10.49 11.04
C LEU A 63 -7.25 -11.99 10.98
N ALA A 64 -8.48 -12.37 10.62
CA ALA A 64 -8.88 -13.77 10.49
C ALA A 64 -8.00 -14.53 9.47
N ASN A 65 -7.71 -13.95 8.30
CA ASN A 65 -6.88 -14.58 7.27
C ASN A 65 -5.39 -14.62 7.63
N VAL A 66 -4.91 -13.71 8.49
CA VAL A 66 -3.55 -13.73 9.02
C VAL A 66 -3.37 -14.80 10.11
N VAL A 67 -4.37 -14.98 10.97
CA VAL A 67 -4.34 -15.95 12.08
C VAL A 67 -4.69 -17.37 11.63
N ALA A 68 -5.45 -17.54 10.54
CA ALA A 68 -5.88 -18.82 10.00
C ALA A 68 -4.72 -19.81 9.73
N SER A 69 -5.06 -21.09 9.59
CA SER A 69 -4.13 -22.16 9.22
C SER A 69 -4.75 -23.03 8.12
N PRO A 70 -4.26 -22.98 6.86
CA PRO A 70 -3.18 -22.10 6.38
C PRO A 70 -3.63 -20.63 6.35
N SER A 71 -2.73 -19.70 6.73
CA SER A 71 -2.94 -18.26 6.57
C SER A 71 -2.72 -17.85 5.11
N ALA A 72 -2.99 -16.58 4.81
CA ALA A 72 -2.43 -15.97 3.61
C ALA A 72 -0.89 -16.10 3.58
N ASP A 73 -0.31 -16.20 2.38
CA ASP A 73 1.14 -16.32 2.21
C ASP A 73 1.83 -14.96 2.16
N LEU A 74 1.16 -13.97 1.56
CA LEU A 74 1.64 -12.59 1.43
C LEU A 74 0.47 -11.62 1.65
N ILE A 75 0.73 -10.52 2.36
CA ILE A 75 -0.27 -9.49 2.63
C ILE A 75 0.23 -8.10 2.22
N PHE A 76 -0.59 -7.32 1.52
CA PHE A 76 -0.34 -5.93 1.16
C PHE A 76 -1.31 -5.03 1.91
N LEU A 77 -0.79 -4.11 2.72
CA LEU A 77 -1.60 -3.33 3.64
C LEU A 77 -0.93 -2.02 4.07
N PRO A 78 -1.69 -1.07 4.67
CA PRO A 78 -1.13 0.10 5.32
C PRO A 78 -0.19 -0.26 6.47
N SER A 79 0.83 0.57 6.68
CA SER A 79 1.86 0.35 7.70
C SER A 79 1.31 0.29 9.13
N TYR A 80 0.27 1.06 9.45
CA TYR A 80 -0.32 1.09 10.79
C TYR A 80 -1.09 -0.20 11.14
N TRP A 81 -1.66 -0.87 10.12
CA TRP A 81 -2.21 -2.22 10.27
C TRP A 81 -1.08 -3.22 10.51
N ALA A 82 0.01 -3.12 9.74
CA ALA A 82 1.15 -4.02 9.87
C ALA A 82 1.81 -3.90 11.25
N ASN A 83 1.95 -2.67 11.78
CA ASN A 83 2.43 -2.44 13.14
C ASN A 83 1.55 -3.12 14.19
N THR A 84 0.23 -3.06 14.00
CA THR A 84 -0.74 -3.69 14.91
C THR A 84 -0.60 -5.21 14.91
N LEU A 85 -0.47 -5.82 13.72
CA LEU A 85 -0.23 -7.26 13.58
C LEU A 85 1.15 -7.67 14.12
N ALA A 86 2.18 -6.84 13.92
CA ALA A 86 3.53 -7.08 14.43
C ALA A 86 3.57 -7.08 15.97
N HIS A 87 2.89 -6.14 16.63
CA HIS A 87 2.78 -6.12 18.09
C HIS A 87 2.11 -7.37 18.68
N GLN A 88 1.27 -8.05 17.88
CA GLN A 88 0.64 -9.32 18.23
C GLN A 88 1.48 -10.54 17.84
N ASN A 89 2.71 -10.35 17.34
CA ASN A 89 3.61 -11.39 16.83
C ASN A 89 3.01 -12.23 15.69
N LEU A 90 2.11 -11.62 14.89
CA LEU A 90 1.42 -12.30 13.79
C LEU A 90 2.18 -12.23 12.46
N LEU A 91 3.30 -11.52 12.40
CA LEU A 91 4.09 -11.33 11.19
C LEU A 91 5.46 -11.99 11.31
N ALA A 92 5.89 -12.60 10.22
CA ALA A 92 7.24 -13.13 10.06
C ALA A 92 8.23 -12.00 9.73
N ASN A 93 9.51 -12.33 9.83
CA ASN A 93 10.59 -11.50 9.35
C ASN A 93 10.55 -11.39 7.81
N VAL A 94 10.74 -10.17 7.29
CA VAL A 94 10.74 -9.87 5.85
C VAL A 94 12.06 -9.23 5.37
N ALA A 95 13.13 -9.31 6.16
CA ALA A 95 14.42 -8.69 5.80
C ALA A 95 15.13 -9.42 4.64
N GLY A 96 14.73 -10.66 4.34
CA GLY A 96 15.40 -11.51 3.36
C GLY A 96 16.74 -12.05 3.87
N ILE A 97 17.47 -12.73 3.00
CA ILE A 97 18.76 -13.32 3.36
C ILE A 97 19.75 -12.19 3.65
N GLN A 98 20.40 -12.23 4.83
CA GLN A 98 21.35 -11.19 5.28
C GLN A 98 20.78 -9.76 5.33
N GLY A 99 19.44 -9.60 5.34
CA GLY A 99 18.81 -8.28 5.40
C GLY A 99 18.77 -7.54 4.06
N GLU A 100 18.90 -8.22 2.93
CA GLU A 100 18.91 -7.61 1.59
C GLU A 100 17.71 -6.70 1.31
N LEU A 101 16.49 -7.09 1.71
CA LEU A 101 15.28 -6.32 1.45
C LEU A 101 15.25 -5.05 2.30
N LEU A 102 15.70 -5.16 3.56
CA LEU A 102 15.84 -4.01 4.46
C LEU A 102 16.81 -2.97 3.88
N GLN A 103 17.91 -3.40 3.26
CA GLN A 103 18.92 -2.49 2.69
C GLN A 103 18.40 -1.68 1.49
N ARG A 104 17.40 -2.19 0.75
CA ARG A 104 16.79 -1.49 -0.40
C ARG A 104 15.94 -0.29 0.03
N VAL A 105 15.37 -0.33 1.23
CA VAL A 105 14.49 0.73 1.76
C VAL A 105 15.32 1.92 2.24
N SER A 106 14.89 3.14 1.91
CA SER A 106 15.50 4.36 2.44
C SER A 106 15.39 4.42 3.97
N THR A 107 16.39 5.05 4.63
CA THR A 107 16.45 5.16 6.09
C THR A 107 15.25 5.88 6.69
N ASP A 108 14.63 6.78 5.92
CA ASP A 108 13.52 7.61 6.40
C ASP A 108 12.23 6.80 6.62
N PHE A 109 12.14 5.58 6.08
CA PHE A 109 10.96 4.71 6.15
C PHE A 109 11.13 3.49 7.07
N VAL A 110 12.25 3.41 7.80
CA VAL A 110 12.51 2.29 8.72
C VAL A 110 12.85 2.79 10.12
N LYS A 111 12.17 2.23 11.13
CA LYS A 111 12.41 2.58 12.54
C LYS A 111 13.74 2.06 13.07
N SER A 112 14.19 0.91 12.55
CA SER A 112 15.42 0.22 12.97
C SER A 112 16.08 -0.44 11.78
N ARG A 113 17.42 -0.47 11.77
CA ARG A 113 18.23 -1.22 10.79
C ARG A 113 18.58 -2.63 11.28
N ASN A 114 17.88 -3.14 12.30
CA ASN A 114 18.01 -4.53 12.72
C ASN A 114 17.17 -5.44 11.79
N PRO A 115 17.81 -6.34 11.01
CA PRO A 115 17.09 -7.28 10.16
C PRO A 115 16.13 -8.16 10.95
N GLU A 116 16.47 -8.61 12.16
CA GLU A 116 15.68 -9.59 12.92
C GLU A 116 14.28 -9.09 13.30
N THR A 117 14.12 -7.77 13.44
CA THR A 117 12.86 -7.13 13.83
C THR A 117 12.07 -6.56 12.65
N PHE A 118 12.55 -6.75 11.42
CA PHE A 118 11.93 -6.16 10.23
C PHE A 118 10.81 -7.06 9.73
N THR A 119 9.56 -6.72 10.08
CA THR A 119 8.35 -7.52 9.79
C THR A 119 7.43 -6.92 8.73
N PHE A 120 7.76 -5.72 8.24
CA PHE A 120 7.00 -5.01 7.21
C PHE A 120 7.96 -4.36 6.23
N LEU A 121 7.78 -4.63 4.95
CA LEU A 121 8.54 -4.05 3.86
C LEU A 121 7.74 -2.87 3.28
N PRO A 122 8.06 -1.62 3.62
CA PRO A 122 7.39 -0.47 3.05
C PRO A 122 7.79 -0.33 1.57
N ILE A 123 6.80 -0.17 0.69
CA ILE A 123 6.98 -0.10 -0.76
C ILE A 123 6.60 1.29 -1.28
N TYR A 124 5.47 1.79 -0.77
CA TYR A 124 4.83 3.01 -1.24
C TYR A 124 4.56 3.96 -0.09
N TRP A 125 4.66 5.25 -0.36
CA TRP A 125 4.21 6.30 0.55
C TRP A 125 3.47 7.40 -0.20
N MET A 126 2.65 8.17 0.50
CA MET A 126 2.12 9.44 0.01
C MET A 126 1.91 10.40 1.17
N LYS A 127 2.11 11.69 0.90
CA LYS A 127 1.60 12.75 1.77
C LYS A 127 0.33 13.30 1.13
N THR A 128 -0.79 13.25 1.83
CA THR A 128 -2.07 13.78 1.34
C THR A 128 -2.22 15.25 1.72
N GLY A 129 -3.12 15.95 1.03
CA GLY A 129 -3.62 17.27 1.36
C GLY A 129 -4.99 17.44 0.72
N ILE A 130 -5.67 18.55 1.04
CA ILE A 130 -6.97 18.86 0.45
C ILE A 130 -6.78 19.91 -0.64
N ASP A 131 -7.02 19.53 -1.88
CA ASP A 131 -7.11 20.43 -3.02
C ASP A 131 -8.54 20.96 -3.12
N THR A 132 -8.68 22.27 -3.32
CA THR A 132 -9.97 22.95 -3.48
C THR A 132 -10.17 23.34 -4.94
N PRO A 133 -11.41 23.43 -5.44
CA PRO A 133 -11.66 23.66 -6.87
C PRO A 133 -11.25 25.05 -7.35
N LEU A 134 -11.13 26.02 -6.44
CA LEU A 134 -10.76 27.41 -6.73
C LEU A 134 -9.33 27.76 -6.28
N ASP A 135 -8.50 26.77 -5.95
CA ASP A 135 -7.16 26.94 -5.37
C ASP A 135 -7.17 27.86 -4.11
N GLU A 136 -8.29 27.91 -3.42
CA GLU A 136 -8.50 28.68 -2.20
C GLU A 136 -8.12 27.88 -0.94
N THR A 137 -7.98 28.57 0.20
CA THR A 137 -7.66 27.85 1.44
C THR A 137 -8.83 26.96 1.85
N PHE A 138 -8.54 25.84 2.51
CA PHE A 138 -9.59 24.93 3.00
C PHE A 138 -10.59 25.65 3.94
N LEU A 139 -10.12 26.60 4.75
CA LEU A 139 -11.00 27.39 5.62
C LEU A 139 -11.96 28.29 4.83
N ASP A 140 -11.53 28.81 3.68
CA ASP A 140 -12.39 29.63 2.82
C ASP A 140 -13.39 28.76 2.07
N TYR A 141 -12.94 27.60 1.58
CA TYR A 141 -13.81 26.55 1.05
C TYR A 141 -14.93 26.17 2.04
N LEU A 142 -14.59 25.96 3.32
CA LEU A 142 -15.57 25.60 4.35
C LEU A 142 -16.63 26.69 4.58
N LYS A 143 -16.29 27.96 4.41
CA LYS A 143 -17.25 29.09 4.52
C LYS A 143 -18.13 29.22 3.29
N ASN A 144 -17.70 28.72 2.13
CA ASN A 144 -18.44 28.79 0.88
C ASN A 144 -19.63 27.81 0.89
N LYS A 145 -20.84 28.35 1.03
CA LYS A 145 -22.09 27.55 1.05
C LYS A 145 -22.52 27.01 -0.31
N LYS A 146 -21.95 27.49 -1.41
CA LYS A 146 -22.27 26.99 -2.76
C LYS A 146 -21.58 25.66 -3.03
N GLU A 147 -20.41 25.47 -2.45
CA GLU A 147 -19.65 24.23 -2.55
C GLU A 147 -20.07 23.29 -1.44
N THR A 148 -20.47 22.09 -1.83
CA THR A 148 -21.14 21.17 -0.91
C THR A 148 -20.42 19.86 -0.74
N PHE A 149 -19.46 19.48 -1.60
CA PHE A 149 -18.85 18.16 -1.54
C PHE A 149 -17.41 18.19 -1.04
N LEU A 150 -17.13 17.35 -0.04
CA LEU A 150 -15.79 17.06 0.45
C LEU A 150 -15.50 15.58 0.21
N PHE A 151 -14.49 15.29 -0.60
CA PHE A 151 -14.08 13.93 -0.93
C PHE A 151 -12.84 13.56 -0.12
N LEU A 152 -12.93 12.54 0.72
CA LEU A 152 -11.85 12.09 1.61
C LEU A 152 -11.43 10.66 1.27
N LEU A 153 -10.22 10.25 1.65
CA LEU A 153 -9.81 8.86 1.46
C LEU A 153 -10.66 7.90 2.31
N ALA A 154 -11.02 6.77 1.72
CA ALA A 154 -11.81 5.71 2.34
C ALA A 154 -10.98 4.86 3.32
N ASP A 155 -10.48 5.49 4.38
CA ASP A 155 -9.70 4.87 5.47
C ASP A 155 -10.27 5.35 6.82
N GLU A 156 -10.79 4.41 7.61
CA GLU A 156 -11.58 4.72 8.82
C GLU A 156 -10.77 5.45 9.89
N ASP A 157 -9.51 5.04 10.07
CA ASP A 157 -8.60 5.59 11.07
C ASP A 157 -8.18 7.01 10.68
N LEU A 158 -7.87 7.21 9.40
CA LEU A 158 -7.57 8.51 8.84
C LEU A 158 -8.77 9.45 8.97
N LEU A 159 -9.95 9.00 8.59
CA LEU A 159 -11.19 9.76 8.71
C LEU A 159 -11.44 10.15 10.16
N LEU A 160 -11.32 9.20 11.10
CA LEU A 160 -11.48 9.49 12.52
C LEU A 160 -10.52 10.60 12.97
N LYS A 161 -9.25 10.53 12.56
CA LYS A 161 -8.25 11.55 12.90
C LYS A 161 -8.56 12.90 12.28
N HIS A 162 -9.05 12.95 11.04
CA HIS A 162 -9.53 14.18 10.42
C HIS A 162 -10.67 14.82 11.24
N PHE A 163 -11.70 14.03 11.58
CA PHE A 163 -12.83 14.51 12.38
C PHE A 163 -12.46 14.97 13.79
N GLN A 164 -11.58 14.24 14.48
CA GLN A 164 -11.04 14.65 15.78
C GLN A 164 -10.29 15.98 15.67
N THR A 165 -9.43 16.11 14.66
CA THR A 165 -8.66 17.33 14.41
C THR A 165 -9.57 18.54 14.10
N TRP A 166 -10.60 18.35 13.27
CA TRP A 166 -11.58 19.40 12.98
C TRP A 166 -12.40 19.80 14.20
N LYS A 167 -12.74 18.85 15.07
CA LYS A 167 -13.43 19.13 16.33
C LYS A 167 -12.56 19.99 17.26
N ASP A 168 -11.29 19.63 17.42
CA ASP A 168 -10.35 20.36 18.27
C ASP A 168 -10.08 21.79 17.76
N GLN A 169 -10.19 21.99 16.44
CA GLN A 169 -10.08 23.30 15.80
C GLN A 169 -11.38 24.10 15.79
N GLY A 170 -12.50 23.54 16.25
CA GLY A 170 -13.81 24.19 16.17
C GLY A 170 -14.38 24.31 14.75
N LEU A 171 -13.93 23.48 13.81
CA LEU A 171 -14.37 23.47 12.41
C LEU A 171 -15.52 22.48 12.13
N LEU A 172 -15.86 21.62 13.10
CA LEU A 172 -16.81 20.52 12.91
C LEU A 172 -18.19 20.98 12.41
N GLU A 173 -18.70 22.13 12.88
CA GLU A 173 -19.97 22.66 12.41
C GLU A 173 -19.95 22.99 10.91
N GLN A 174 -18.84 23.55 10.42
CA GLN A 174 -18.68 23.90 9.01
C GLN A 174 -18.51 22.65 8.15
N ILE A 175 -17.74 21.67 8.64
CA ILE A 175 -17.58 20.36 8.00
C ILE A 175 -18.92 19.66 7.83
N ASN A 176 -19.77 19.69 8.86
CA ASN A 176 -21.10 19.08 8.82
C ASN A 176 -22.06 19.76 7.82
N THR A 177 -21.74 20.97 7.33
CA THR A 177 -22.50 21.58 6.22
C THR A 177 -22.12 21.02 4.86
N LYS A 178 -21.00 20.30 4.77
CA LYS A 178 -20.53 19.62 3.56
C LYS A 178 -21.02 18.18 3.56
N ARG A 179 -21.37 17.69 2.37
CA ARG A 179 -21.61 16.29 2.08
C ARG A 179 -20.27 15.61 1.88
N ILE A 180 -19.94 14.74 2.81
CA ILE A 180 -18.69 13.99 2.79
C ILE A 180 -18.89 12.70 2.00
N LEU A 181 -18.03 12.46 1.03
CA LEU A 181 -17.98 11.24 0.23
C LEU A 181 -16.57 10.66 0.33
N THR A 182 -16.44 9.34 0.22
CA THR A 182 -15.14 8.68 0.32
C THR A 182 -14.62 8.18 -1.01
N LEU A 183 -13.33 8.31 -1.23
CA LEU A 183 -12.60 7.89 -2.41
C LEU A 183 -11.71 6.69 -2.10
N GLN A 184 -11.73 5.73 -3.00
CA GLN A 184 -10.78 4.63 -2.99
C GLN A 184 -9.43 5.07 -3.59
N LEU A 185 -8.34 4.36 -3.26
CA LEU A 185 -7.00 4.72 -3.74
C LEU A 185 -6.88 4.72 -5.27
N ASP A 186 -7.58 3.82 -5.96
CA ASP A 186 -7.64 3.75 -7.42
C ASP A 186 -8.45 4.88 -8.07
N GLN A 187 -9.21 5.63 -7.26
CA GLN A 187 -10.01 6.78 -7.70
C GLN A 187 -9.28 8.11 -7.55
N LEU A 188 -8.11 8.15 -6.89
CA LEU A 188 -7.32 9.37 -6.69
C LEU A 188 -6.88 10.06 -7.99
N SER A 189 -6.79 9.33 -9.09
CA SER A 189 -6.45 9.88 -10.41
C SER A 189 -7.64 10.49 -11.15
N LYS A 190 -8.87 10.32 -10.64
CA LYS A 190 -10.10 10.84 -11.23
C LYS A 190 -10.35 12.23 -10.64
N THR A 191 -9.89 13.27 -11.32
CA THR A 191 -10.18 14.66 -10.98
C THR A 191 -11.69 14.88 -10.93
N SER A 192 -12.20 15.36 -9.79
CA SER A 192 -13.57 15.84 -9.64
C SER A 192 -13.53 17.35 -9.56
N ASP A 193 -14.21 18.02 -10.50
CA ASP A 193 -14.39 19.48 -10.47
C ASP A 193 -15.50 19.90 -9.46
N GLU A 194 -16.13 18.94 -8.78
CA GLU A 194 -17.37 19.15 -8.02
C GLU A 194 -17.17 19.39 -6.51
N GLY A 195 -15.94 19.56 -6.02
CA GLY A 195 -15.69 19.84 -4.61
C GLY A 195 -14.23 19.82 -4.19
N ALA A 196 -13.98 19.91 -2.89
CA ALA A 196 -12.64 19.75 -2.33
C ALA A 196 -12.30 18.26 -2.21
N VAL A 197 -11.06 17.89 -2.53
CA VAL A 197 -10.64 16.49 -2.66
C VAL A 197 -9.34 16.26 -1.90
N GLU A 198 -9.30 15.17 -1.12
CA GLU A 198 -8.05 14.68 -0.53
C GLU A 198 -7.20 13.97 -1.60
N THR A 199 -6.05 14.54 -1.93
CA THR A 199 -5.17 14.10 -3.03
C THR A 199 -3.70 14.04 -2.58
N PRO A 200 -2.82 13.35 -3.34
CA PRO A 200 -1.38 13.39 -3.09
C PRO A 200 -0.79 14.80 -3.31
N LEU A 201 -0.04 15.29 -2.33
CA LEU A 201 0.72 16.54 -2.45
C LEU A 201 1.94 16.31 -3.34
N ASN A 202 1.78 16.62 -4.64
CA ASN A 202 2.84 16.49 -5.64
C ASN A 202 3.70 17.76 -5.77
N ARG A 203 3.32 18.86 -5.10
CA ARG A 203 4.06 20.14 -5.05
C ARG A 203 3.81 20.82 -3.70
N GLU A 204 4.77 21.61 -3.23
CA GLU A 204 4.51 22.56 -2.14
C GLU A 204 3.44 23.57 -2.59
N PHE A 205 2.36 23.67 -1.83
CA PHE A 205 1.33 24.67 -2.06
C PHE A 205 1.93 26.06 -1.80
N ARG A 206 1.91 26.95 -2.80
CA ARG A 206 2.54 28.27 -2.72
C ARG A 206 1.71 29.33 -1.98
N GLY A 207 0.61 28.95 -1.34
CA GLY A 207 -0.34 29.89 -0.73
C GLY A 207 -0.88 29.44 0.63
N GLY A 208 -0.43 30.11 1.69
CA GLY A 208 -1.11 30.13 2.99
C GLY A 208 -0.92 28.90 3.87
N THR A 209 -0.88 29.13 5.19
CA THR A 209 -0.84 28.13 6.26
C THR A 209 -1.81 26.98 5.99
N HIS A 210 -1.27 25.79 5.69
CA HIS A 210 -2.02 24.54 5.76
C HIS A 210 -2.48 24.35 7.21
N PRO A 211 -3.79 24.41 7.52
CA PRO A 211 -4.24 23.93 8.81
C PRO A 211 -4.24 22.41 8.73
N PHE A 212 -3.23 21.73 9.28
CA PHE A 212 -3.27 20.38 9.87
C PHE A 212 -3.90 19.19 9.11
N LEU A 213 -4.16 19.30 7.81
CA LEU A 213 -4.99 18.31 7.07
C LEU A 213 -4.20 17.39 6.15
N SER A 214 -2.89 17.42 6.26
CA SER A 214 -2.06 16.44 5.56
C SER A 214 -1.89 15.19 6.38
N ALA A 215 -1.99 14.02 5.76
CA ALA A 215 -1.60 12.76 6.37
C ALA A 215 -0.41 12.14 5.62
N LEU A 216 0.51 11.50 6.35
CA LEU A 216 1.56 10.69 5.75
C LEU A 216 1.13 9.23 5.84
N LEU A 217 0.85 8.64 4.69
CA LEU A 217 0.39 7.27 4.54
C LEU A 217 1.47 6.42 3.89
N MET A 218 1.54 5.15 4.28
CA MET A 218 2.54 4.22 3.79
C MET A 218 1.92 2.84 3.65
N TRP A 219 2.18 2.20 2.51
CA TRP A 219 1.76 0.84 2.20
C TRP A 219 2.97 0.00 1.85
N GLY A 220 2.80 -1.30 2.01
CA GLY A 220 3.86 -2.25 1.81
C GLY A 220 3.37 -3.66 1.96
N ALA A 221 4.32 -4.56 2.13
CA ALA A 221 4.05 -5.97 2.24
C ALA A 221 4.51 -6.54 3.59
N ALA A 222 3.79 -7.54 4.06
CA ALA A 222 4.20 -8.38 5.17
C ALA A 222 3.92 -9.86 4.86
N ILE A 223 4.53 -10.73 5.65
CA ILE A 223 4.33 -12.18 5.56
C ILE A 223 3.73 -12.63 6.89
N PRO A 224 2.55 -13.27 6.92
CA PRO A 224 2.01 -13.84 8.16
C PRO A 224 2.95 -14.88 8.78
N ALA A 225 3.04 -14.89 10.11
CA ALA A 225 3.87 -15.84 10.85
C ALA A 225 3.47 -17.31 10.58
N ASN A 226 2.19 -17.55 10.31
CA ASN A 226 1.63 -18.88 10.01
C ASN A 226 1.70 -19.28 8.53
N SER A 227 2.26 -18.43 7.66
CA SER A 227 2.43 -18.75 6.23
C SER A 227 3.28 -20.00 6.05
N THR A 228 2.85 -20.90 5.17
CA THR A 228 3.58 -22.14 4.84
C THR A 228 4.57 -21.94 3.69
N GLN A 229 4.55 -20.79 3.02
CA GLN A 229 5.37 -20.48 1.84
C GLN A 229 6.26 -19.24 2.04
N LYS A 230 6.85 -19.09 3.23
CA LYS A 230 7.64 -17.90 3.59
C LYS A 230 8.81 -17.65 2.64
N GLU A 231 9.55 -18.69 2.24
CA GLU A 231 10.69 -18.53 1.34
C GLU A 231 10.25 -18.02 -0.03
N LEU A 232 9.15 -18.58 -0.57
CA LEU A 232 8.61 -18.14 -1.86
C LEU A 232 8.03 -16.72 -1.77
N ALA A 233 7.39 -16.36 -0.65
CA ALA A 233 6.94 -14.99 -0.42
C ALA A 233 8.11 -13.99 -0.37
N LEU A 234 9.24 -14.35 0.27
CA LEU A 234 10.46 -13.53 0.25
C LEU A 234 11.03 -13.38 -1.17
N GLU A 235 11.05 -14.46 -1.96
CA GLU A 235 11.48 -14.43 -3.36
C GLU A 235 10.61 -13.50 -4.20
N ILE A 236 9.28 -13.58 -4.04
CA ILE A 236 8.33 -12.65 -4.68
C ILE A 236 8.62 -11.21 -4.29
N LEU A 237 8.87 -10.92 -3.01
CA LEU A 237 9.23 -9.58 -2.55
C LEU A 237 10.58 -9.10 -3.10
N ALA A 238 11.57 -9.99 -3.23
CA ALA A 238 12.85 -9.67 -3.84
C ALA A 238 12.69 -9.27 -5.31
N VAL A 239 11.88 -10.00 -6.09
CA VAL A 239 11.58 -9.63 -7.47
C VAL A 239 10.77 -8.34 -7.55
N LEU A 240 9.72 -8.21 -6.73
CA LEU A 240 8.86 -7.03 -6.70
C LEU A 240 9.66 -5.75 -6.43
N THR A 241 10.69 -5.81 -5.57
CA THR A 241 11.53 -4.67 -5.21
C THR A 241 12.70 -4.42 -6.17
N ASN A 242 12.78 -5.15 -7.28
CA ASN A 242 13.73 -4.83 -8.33
C ASN A 242 13.41 -3.46 -8.93
N VAL A 243 14.46 -2.71 -9.29
CA VAL A 243 14.33 -1.31 -9.74
C VAL A 243 13.41 -1.20 -10.95
N GLU A 244 13.51 -2.11 -11.92
CA GLU A 244 12.67 -2.11 -13.12
C GLU A 244 11.18 -2.23 -12.79
N HIS A 245 10.80 -3.22 -11.97
CA HIS A 245 9.42 -3.44 -11.54
C HIS A 245 8.88 -2.24 -10.75
N GLN A 246 9.71 -1.67 -9.87
CA GLN A 246 9.33 -0.51 -9.07
C GLN A 246 9.15 0.76 -9.92
N GLU A 247 10.07 1.04 -10.85
CA GLU A 247 9.98 2.20 -11.73
C GLU A 247 8.74 2.13 -12.64
N LYS A 248 8.50 0.96 -13.24
CA LYS A 248 7.30 0.71 -14.05
C LYS A 248 6.02 0.83 -13.23
N GLY A 249 5.99 0.23 -12.04
CA GLY A 249 4.85 0.27 -11.12
C GLY A 249 4.49 1.70 -10.71
N LEU A 250 5.49 2.51 -10.35
CA LEU A 250 5.28 3.92 -10.00
C LEU A 250 4.60 4.69 -11.14
N LEU A 251 5.09 4.61 -12.38
CA LEU A 251 4.49 5.37 -13.49
C LEU A 251 2.99 5.10 -13.70
N SER A 252 2.47 3.96 -13.22
CA SER A 252 1.05 3.58 -13.29
C SER A 252 0.22 3.89 -12.03
N THR A 253 0.81 4.39 -10.95
CA THR A 253 0.15 4.60 -9.65
C THR A 253 0.31 6.04 -9.14
N PRO A 254 -0.52 6.50 -8.19
CA PRO A 254 -0.37 7.81 -7.55
C PRO A 254 0.67 7.83 -6.41
N PHE A 255 1.38 6.73 -6.17
CA PHE A 255 2.24 6.56 -4.99
C PHE A 255 3.66 7.10 -5.18
N ASN A 256 4.36 7.39 -4.10
CA ASN A 256 5.80 7.64 -4.11
C ASN A 256 6.55 6.39 -3.63
N SER A 257 7.81 6.24 -4.03
CA SER A 257 8.63 5.09 -3.65
C SER A 257 9.33 5.29 -2.31
N THR A 258 9.43 4.23 -1.52
CA THR A 258 10.22 4.19 -0.28
C THR A 258 11.66 3.71 -0.53
N PHE A 259 11.98 3.23 -1.73
CA PHE A 259 13.28 2.66 -2.08
C PHE A 259 14.29 3.74 -2.48
N SER A 260 15.53 3.58 -2.02
CA SER A 260 16.61 4.54 -2.31
C SER A 260 17.17 4.43 -3.73
N THR A 261 16.98 3.28 -4.38
CA THR A 261 17.55 2.97 -5.69
C THR A 261 16.68 3.42 -6.86
N VAL A 262 15.40 3.70 -6.62
CA VAL A 262 14.44 4.13 -7.65
C VAL A 262 14.71 5.59 -8.02
N THR A 263 15.57 5.77 -9.03
CA THR A 263 16.13 7.07 -9.42
C THR A 263 16.10 7.31 -10.92
N GLY A 264 15.43 6.43 -11.68
CA GLY A 264 15.23 6.52 -13.12
C GLY A 264 14.85 7.93 -13.57
N LYS A 265 15.36 8.32 -14.74
CA LYS A 265 15.18 9.69 -15.29
C LYS A 265 13.71 10.04 -15.52
N GLU A 266 12.89 9.03 -15.80
CA GLU A 266 11.45 9.18 -16.02
C GLU A 266 10.67 9.35 -14.72
N ILE A 267 11.25 8.97 -13.57
CA ILE A 267 10.64 9.11 -12.26
C ILE A 267 10.82 10.56 -11.76
N PRO A 268 9.73 11.33 -11.59
CA PRO A 268 9.78 12.67 -11.06
C PRO A 268 10.44 12.70 -9.67
N LEU A 269 11.16 13.79 -9.37
CA LEU A 269 11.87 13.94 -8.09
C LEU A 269 10.93 13.79 -6.88
N HIS A 270 9.72 14.34 -6.96
CA HIS A 270 8.75 14.28 -5.86
C HIS A 270 8.23 12.86 -5.54
N ARG A 271 8.49 11.89 -6.43
CA ARG A 271 8.09 10.48 -6.25
C ARG A 271 9.19 9.61 -5.66
N ARG A 272 10.37 10.18 -5.42
CA ARG A 272 11.53 9.48 -4.86
C ARG A 272 11.47 9.48 -3.34
N ALA A 273 12.20 8.56 -2.72
CA ALA A 273 12.19 8.37 -1.28
C ALA A 273 12.77 9.57 -0.51
N ASP A 274 13.82 10.20 -1.04
CA ASP A 274 14.52 11.32 -0.42
C ASP A 274 13.70 12.61 -0.36
N PHE A 275 12.73 12.77 -1.28
CA PHE A 275 11.85 13.94 -1.32
C PHE A 275 11.00 14.12 -0.05
N ILE A 276 10.82 13.07 0.77
CA ILE A 276 10.15 13.21 2.06
C ILE A 276 10.82 14.25 2.97
N ARG A 277 12.14 14.46 2.81
CA ARG A 277 12.91 15.45 3.58
C ARG A 277 12.64 16.89 3.15
N ASP A 278 12.17 17.07 1.92
CA ASP A 278 11.77 18.37 1.37
C ASP A 278 10.32 18.72 1.76
N LEU A 279 9.56 17.77 2.32
CA LEU A 279 8.20 18.01 2.76
C LEU A 279 8.15 18.62 4.17
N GLN A 280 7.29 19.62 4.35
CA GLN A 280 6.90 20.06 5.68
C GLN A 280 6.05 18.97 6.34
N LEU A 281 6.64 18.25 7.29
CA LEU A 281 5.98 17.21 8.09
C LEU A 281 5.38 17.72 9.40
N LYS A 282 5.62 19.00 9.73
CA LYS A 282 4.96 19.63 10.88
C LYS A 282 3.45 19.53 10.67
N ASP A 283 2.72 19.21 11.73
CA ASP A 283 1.26 19.18 11.72
C ASP A 283 0.67 18.15 10.73
N THR A 284 1.46 17.14 10.36
CA THR A 284 1.04 16.02 9.51
C THR A 284 0.51 14.87 10.38
N LEU A 285 -0.67 14.37 10.05
CA LEU A 285 -1.26 13.19 10.69
C LEU A 285 -0.44 11.94 10.34
N ILE A 286 -0.04 11.19 11.36
CA ILE A 286 0.66 9.91 11.23
C ILE A 286 -0.15 8.87 12.00
N LEU A 287 -0.57 7.83 11.30
CA LEU A 287 -1.23 6.68 11.91
C LEU A 287 -0.16 5.67 12.34
N GLU A 288 -0.13 5.34 13.63
CA GLU A 288 0.87 4.41 14.15
C GLU A 288 0.33 2.98 14.26
N THR A 289 -0.92 2.83 14.70
CA THR A 289 -1.62 1.56 14.94
C THR A 289 -3.09 1.67 14.54
N LYS A 290 -3.72 0.53 14.22
CA LYS A 290 -5.16 0.44 13.93
C LYS A 290 -5.97 0.70 15.20
N ASP A 291 -6.88 1.66 15.15
CA ASP A 291 -7.97 1.85 16.10
C ASP A 291 -9.15 0.94 15.67
N GLN A 292 -9.32 -0.16 16.38
CA GLN A 292 -10.38 -1.14 16.11
C GLN A 292 -11.78 -0.57 16.38
N GLU A 293 -11.88 0.50 17.16
CA GLU A 293 -13.14 1.17 17.47
C GLU A 293 -13.44 2.33 16.51
N ALA A 294 -12.57 2.59 15.53
CA ALA A 294 -12.75 3.71 14.60
C ALA A 294 -14.14 3.75 13.93
N PRO A 295 -14.71 2.64 13.42
CA PRO A 295 -16.07 2.64 12.85
C PRO A 295 -17.13 3.09 13.87
N LEU A 296 -17.00 2.60 15.11
CA LEU A 296 -17.95 2.92 16.18
C LEU A 296 -17.81 4.37 16.62
N LYS A 297 -16.60 4.91 16.73
CA LYS A 297 -16.34 6.31 17.08
C LYS A 297 -16.83 7.26 15.98
N LEU A 298 -16.54 6.96 14.71
CA LEU A 298 -17.07 7.71 13.56
C LEU A 298 -18.60 7.79 13.60
N LYS A 299 -19.25 6.66 13.84
CA LYS A 299 -20.72 6.59 13.94
C LYS A 299 -21.26 7.33 15.16
N ASN A 300 -20.73 7.06 16.35
CA ASN A 300 -21.32 7.52 17.60
C ASN A 300 -20.98 8.98 17.93
N GLU A 301 -19.77 9.44 17.57
CA GLU A 301 -19.31 10.79 17.90
C GLU A 301 -19.54 11.79 16.76
N PHE A 302 -19.47 11.32 15.50
CA PHE A 302 -19.52 12.18 14.32
C PHE A 302 -20.69 11.88 13.38
N ASN A 303 -21.53 10.90 13.70
CA ASN A 303 -22.66 10.46 12.86
C ASN A 303 -22.23 10.13 11.42
N PHE A 304 -21.01 9.60 11.26
CA PHE A 304 -20.43 9.23 9.97
C PHE A 304 -20.40 7.71 9.84
N ILE A 305 -20.95 7.19 8.74
CA ILE A 305 -21.05 5.76 8.45
C ILE A 305 -20.45 5.51 7.07
N LEU A 306 -19.52 4.56 7.00
CA LEU A 306 -18.84 4.10 5.79
C LEU A 306 -19.62 3.00 5.08
#